data_AF-A0A8T6G4M4-F1
#
_entry.id   AF-A0A8T6G4M4-F1
#
_cell.length_a   1.000
_cell.length_b   1.000
_cell.length_c   1.000
_cell.angle_alpha   90.00
_cell.angle_beta   90.00
_cell.angle_gamma   90.00
#
_symmetry.space_group_name_H-M   'P 1'
#
loop_
_entity.id
_entity.type
_entity.pdbx_description
1 polymer ?
#
loop_
_entity_poly.entity_id
_entity_poly.type
_entity_poly.pdbx_seq_one_letter_code
_entity_poly.pdbx_strand_id
1 'polypeptide(L)'
;MKKASISCRNCHFLAKQVRDRQGGFFTFSWDQEERDNLALIDPPGRWSKRCHMGVWDTGLLPLSDEELRATITKARGIDDCFFIEAQPGMLNPAAERLQERKAKIRQLRQDHRHTRIALWIAAVGLFVTACLQIVAIVSE
;
A
#
# COMPACT_ATOMS: atom_id res chain seq x y z
N MET A 1 7.28 -1.78 21.01
CA MET A 1 6.58 -2.57 19.97
C MET A 1 7.45 -2.60 18.72
N LYS A 2 7.91 -3.76 18.24
CA LYS A 2 8.68 -3.83 16.99
C LYS A 2 7.71 -3.53 15.84
N LYS A 3 7.96 -2.45 15.07
CA LYS A 3 7.19 -2.12 13.87
C LYS A 3 7.38 -3.28 12.89
N ALA A 4 6.30 -3.86 12.36
CA ALA A 4 6.41 -4.93 11.38
C ALA A 4 7.20 -4.40 10.17
N SER A 5 8.36 -4.99 9.90
CA SER A 5 9.19 -4.64 8.75
C SER A 5 8.73 -5.44 7.55
N ILE A 6 8.41 -4.74 6.48
CA ILE A 6 7.94 -5.33 5.23
C ILE A 6 9.09 -5.29 4.21
N SER A 7 9.25 -6.33 3.39
CA SER A 7 10.26 -6.39 2.33
C SER A 7 9.64 -6.50 0.94
N CYS A 8 10.35 -6.06 -0.10
CA CYS A 8 9.87 -6.13 -1.47
C CYS A 8 9.88 -7.55 -2.06
N ARG A 9 10.64 -8.48 -1.46
CA ARG A 9 10.76 -9.87 -1.94
C ARG A 9 9.38 -10.54 -2.13
N ASN A 10 8.49 -10.33 -1.17
CA ASN A 10 7.12 -10.90 -1.19
C ASN A 10 6.07 -9.86 -1.61
N CYS A 11 6.49 -8.72 -2.15
CA CYS A 11 5.58 -7.67 -2.58
C CYS A 11 5.08 -7.96 -3.99
N HIS A 12 3.77 -7.85 -4.20
CA HIS A 12 3.15 -8.02 -5.49
C HIS A 12 3.69 -7.03 -6.53
N PHE A 13 4.00 -5.81 -6.11
CA PHE A 13 4.54 -4.76 -6.96
C PHE A 13 6.04 -4.90 -7.27
N LEU A 14 6.69 -6.00 -6.89
CA LEU A 14 8.03 -6.32 -7.39
C LEU A 14 7.92 -6.69 -8.88
N ALA A 15 8.52 -5.86 -9.73
CA ALA A 15 8.36 -5.93 -11.16
C ALA A 15 9.71 -5.87 -11.88
N LYS A 16 9.73 -6.40 -13.10
CA LYS A 16 10.81 -6.26 -14.07
C LYS A 16 10.27 -5.56 -15.30
N GLN A 17 11.09 -4.75 -15.94
CA GLN A 17 10.72 -4.01 -17.12
C GLN A 17 11.77 -4.18 -18.21
N VAL A 18 11.31 -4.34 -19.45
CA VAL A 18 12.16 -4.39 -20.65
C VAL A 18 11.74 -3.29 -21.59
N ARG A 19 12.72 -2.69 -22.25
CA ARG A 19 12.48 -1.73 -23.32
C ARG A 19 12.40 -2.44 -24.66
N ASP A 20 11.36 -2.16 -25.42
CA ASP A 20 11.21 -2.65 -26.78
C ASP A 20 12.09 -1.85 -27.77
N ARG A 21 12.29 -2.39 -28.98
CA ARG A 21 12.98 -1.73 -30.10
C ARG A 21 12.34 -0.41 -30.50
N GLN A 22 11.02 -0.26 -30.33
CA GLN A 22 10.30 0.99 -30.58
C GLN A 22 10.38 2.00 -29.41
N GLY A 23 11.11 1.65 -28.34
CA GLY A 23 11.26 2.49 -27.16
C GLY A 23 10.15 2.37 -26.12
N GLY A 24 9.12 1.55 -26.38
CA GLY A 24 8.07 1.22 -25.41
C GLY A 24 8.60 0.38 -24.25
N PHE A 25 7.84 0.33 -23.14
CA PHE A 25 8.21 -0.44 -21.95
C PHE A 25 7.17 -1.51 -21.66
N PHE A 26 7.63 -2.75 -21.51
CA PHE A 26 6.81 -3.86 -21.03
C PHE A 26 7.18 -4.16 -19.58
N THR A 27 6.18 -4.21 -18.71
CA THR A 27 6.38 -4.45 -17.28
C THR A 27 5.72 -5.76 -16.89
N PHE A 28 6.46 -6.62 -16.20
CA PHE A 28 6.00 -7.93 -15.75
C PHE A 28 6.20 -8.05 -14.24
N SER A 29 5.30 -8.74 -13.58
CA SER A 29 5.51 -9.17 -12.19
C SER A 29 6.56 -10.27 -12.16
N TRP A 30 7.25 -10.38 -11.02
CA TRP A 30 8.14 -11.51 -10.77
C TRP A 30 7.33 -12.73 -10.36
N ASP A 31 7.68 -13.88 -10.92
CA ASP A 31 7.16 -15.17 -10.48
C ASP A 31 7.81 -15.63 -9.17
N GLN A 32 7.39 -16.79 -8.67
CA GLN A 32 7.88 -17.32 -7.39
C GLN A 32 9.34 -17.79 -7.47
N GLU A 33 9.75 -18.39 -8.59
CA GLU A 33 11.11 -18.89 -8.78
C GLU A 33 12.12 -17.74 -8.79
N GLU A 34 11.79 -16.64 -9.48
CA GLU A 34 12.59 -15.41 -9.51
C GLU A 34 12.71 -14.75 -8.13
N ARG A 35 11.63 -14.80 -7.32
CA ARG A 35 11.64 -14.26 -5.95
C ARG A 35 12.48 -15.09 -4.99
N ASP A 36 12.47 -16.40 -5.19
CA ASP A 36 13.24 -17.33 -4.39
C ASP A 36 14.73 -17.25 -4.75
N ASN A 37 15.02 -17.06 -6.03
CA ASN A 37 16.36 -17.01 -6.58
C ASN A 37 16.62 -15.68 -7.32
N LEU A 38 16.93 -14.63 -6.57
CA LEU A 38 17.22 -13.29 -7.13
C LEU A 38 18.40 -13.30 -8.13
N ALA A 39 19.25 -14.33 -8.09
CA ALA A 39 20.40 -14.52 -8.98
C ALA A 39 20.05 -15.17 -10.33
N LEU A 40 18.86 -15.79 -10.48
CA LEU A 40 18.44 -16.42 -11.76
C LEU A 40 17.99 -15.39 -12.82
N ILE A 41 18.10 -14.10 -12.53
CA ILE A 41 17.37 -13.06 -13.25
C ILE A 41 18.20 -12.46 -14.37
N ASP A 42 18.22 -13.22 -15.46
CA ASP A 42 18.64 -12.92 -16.83
C ASP A 42 20.08 -12.36 -16.98
N PRO A 43 20.69 -12.47 -18.17
CA PRO A 43 21.96 -11.82 -18.43
C PRO A 43 21.88 -10.32 -18.09
N PRO A 44 22.95 -9.73 -17.53
CA PRO A 44 22.99 -8.31 -17.21
C PRO A 44 22.58 -7.47 -18.42
N GLY A 45 21.60 -6.58 -18.24
CA GLY A 45 21.25 -5.55 -19.22
C GLY A 45 19.93 -5.73 -20.00
N ARG A 46 19.21 -6.86 -19.91
CA ARG A 46 17.91 -7.00 -20.60
C ARG A 46 16.72 -6.44 -19.80
N TRP A 47 16.75 -6.58 -18.48
CA TRP A 47 15.65 -6.18 -17.60
C TRP A 47 16.09 -5.17 -16.54
N SER A 48 15.36 -4.07 -16.42
CA SER A 48 15.39 -3.21 -15.24
C SER A 48 14.53 -3.83 -14.15
N LYS A 49 15.01 -3.78 -12.90
CA LYS A 49 14.30 -4.27 -11.72
C LYS A 49 13.70 -3.07 -11.01
N ARG A 50 12.42 -3.12 -10.65
CA ARG A 50 11.75 -1.96 -10.06
C ARG A 50 10.58 -2.32 -9.17
N CYS A 51 10.15 -1.34 -8.40
CA CYS A 51 8.81 -1.31 -7.83
C CYS A 51 7.83 -0.76 -8.87
N HIS A 52 6.71 -1.45 -9.11
CA HIS A 52 5.65 -0.96 -9.98
C HIS A 52 5.10 0.39 -9.50
N MET A 53 4.91 0.53 -8.19
CA MET A 53 4.47 1.76 -7.52
C MET A 53 5.55 2.86 -7.43
N GLY A 54 6.74 2.64 -8.00
CA GLY A 54 7.79 3.67 -8.08
C GLY A 54 8.58 3.94 -6.80
N VAL A 55 8.47 3.08 -5.78
CA VAL A 55 9.23 3.23 -4.51
C VAL A 55 10.75 3.14 -4.72
N TRP A 56 11.18 2.42 -5.75
CA TRP A 56 12.57 2.31 -6.20
C TRP A 56 12.60 1.76 -7.63
N ASP A 57 13.68 2.04 -8.35
CA ASP A 57 13.92 1.56 -9.71
C ASP A 57 15.46 1.47 -9.92
N THR A 58 15.96 0.35 -10.43
CA THR A 58 17.39 0.24 -10.78
C THR A 58 17.74 0.99 -12.06
N GLY A 59 16.73 1.34 -12.86
CA GLY A 59 16.93 1.86 -14.21
C GLY A 59 17.65 0.85 -15.11
N LEU A 60 18.38 1.37 -16.08
CA LEU A 60 19.23 0.58 -16.99
C LEU A 60 20.63 0.32 -16.43
N LEU A 61 20.96 0.87 -15.26
CA LEU A 61 22.27 0.66 -14.66
C LEU A 61 22.33 -0.75 -14.04
N PRO A 62 23.38 -1.52 -14.34
CA PRO A 62 23.58 -2.80 -13.68
C PRO A 62 23.95 -2.52 -12.22
N LEU A 63 23.06 -2.89 -11.29
CA LEU A 63 23.44 -3.08 -9.89
C LEU A 63 24.17 -4.41 -9.75
N SER A 64 25.08 -4.49 -8.77
CA SER A 64 25.58 -5.77 -8.33
C SER A 64 24.46 -6.61 -7.69
N ASP A 65 24.60 -7.93 -7.71
CA ASP A 65 23.62 -8.85 -7.10
C ASP A 65 23.41 -8.55 -5.60
N GLU A 66 24.46 -8.10 -4.92
CA GLU A 66 24.42 -7.71 -3.51
C GLU A 66 23.58 -6.44 -3.30
N GLU A 67 23.77 -5.40 -4.13
CA GLU A 67 22.99 -4.16 -4.05
C GLU A 67 21.51 -4.38 -4.39
N LEU A 68 21.24 -5.21 -5.41
CA LEU A 68 19.88 -5.56 -5.78
C LEU A 68 19.20 -6.34 -4.64
N ARG A 69 19.88 -7.35 -4.09
CA ARG A 69 19.38 -8.13 -2.95
C ARG A 69 19.11 -7.23 -1.77
N ALA A 70 20.07 -6.38 -1.40
CA ALA A 70 19.91 -5.41 -0.32
C ALA A 70 18.69 -4.50 -0.55
N THR A 71 18.49 -4.01 -1.78
CA THR A 71 17.34 -3.16 -2.15
C THR A 71 16.00 -3.88 -2.00
N ILE A 72 15.91 -5.14 -2.44
CA ILE A 72 14.69 -5.96 -2.39
C ILE A 72 14.38 -6.42 -0.96
N THR A 73 15.40 -6.80 -0.19
CA THR A 73 15.22 -7.30 1.18
C THR A 73 15.19 -6.19 2.23
N LYS A 74 15.54 -4.95 1.86
CA LYS A 74 15.49 -3.79 2.76
C LYS A 74 14.12 -3.70 3.43
N ALA A 75 14.14 -3.70 4.76
CA ALA A 75 12.97 -3.42 5.57
C ALA A 75 12.44 -2.03 5.26
N ARG A 76 11.15 -1.93 4.91
CA ARG A 76 10.44 -0.67 4.69
C ARG A 76 9.35 -0.52 5.74
N GLY A 77 9.13 0.72 6.17
CA GLY A 77 8.01 1.07 7.03
C GLY A 77 6.68 0.93 6.30
N ILE A 78 5.61 0.70 7.04
CA ILE A 78 4.25 0.62 6.48
C ILE A 78 3.77 1.93 5.86
N ASP A 79 4.34 3.05 6.30
CA ASP A 79 3.99 4.39 5.84
C ASP A 79 4.79 4.80 4.59
N ASP A 80 5.89 4.09 4.28
CA ASP A 80 6.82 4.40 3.19
C ASP A 80 6.63 3.48 1.97
N CYS A 81 5.69 2.53 2.03
CA CYS A 81 5.58 1.47 1.02
C CYS A 81 4.14 1.04 0.76
N PHE A 82 3.84 0.82 -0.52
CA PHE A 82 2.57 0.33 -1.02
C PHE A 82 2.47 -1.20 -0.98
N PHE A 83 2.88 -1.84 0.12
CA PHE A 83 2.98 -3.29 0.15
C PHE A 83 1.63 -4.01 0.00
N ILE A 84 1.62 -4.97 -0.91
CA ILE A 84 0.60 -6.00 -1.02
C ILE A 84 1.33 -7.33 -1.15
N GLU A 85 0.89 -8.34 -0.41
CA GLU A 85 1.44 -9.69 -0.52
C GLU A 85 1.25 -10.24 -1.93
N ALA A 86 2.30 -10.85 -2.48
CA ALA A 86 2.27 -11.41 -3.83
C ALA A 86 1.24 -12.55 -3.91
N GLN A 87 0.25 -12.40 -4.78
CA GLN A 87 -0.71 -13.46 -5.10
C GLN A 87 -0.48 -13.94 -6.54
N PRO A 88 -0.27 -15.24 -6.77
CA PRO A 88 -0.15 -15.81 -8.11
C PRO A 88 -1.37 -15.47 -8.98
N GLY A 89 -1.15 -15.13 -10.25
CA GLY A 89 -2.20 -14.83 -11.22
C GLY A 89 -2.87 -13.45 -11.07
N MET A 90 -2.60 -12.70 -10.00
CA MET A 90 -3.04 -11.31 -9.89
C MET A 90 -2.15 -10.41 -10.75
N LEU A 91 -2.78 -9.50 -11.50
CA LEU A 91 -2.07 -8.49 -12.29
C LEU A 91 -1.89 -7.20 -11.48
N ASN A 92 -0.83 -6.44 -11.77
CA ASN A 92 -0.54 -5.19 -11.08
C ASN A 92 -1.73 -4.21 -11.02
N PRO A 93 -2.51 -3.96 -12.11
CA PRO A 93 -3.67 -3.06 -12.04
C PRO A 93 -4.78 -3.54 -11.08
N ALA A 94 -4.92 -4.85 -10.90
CA ALA A 94 -5.87 -5.41 -9.95
C ALA A 94 -5.39 -5.18 -8.51
N ALA A 95 -4.08 -5.33 -8.26
CA ALA A 95 -3.47 -5.05 -6.97
C ALA A 95 -3.56 -3.56 -6.59
N GLU A 96 -3.36 -2.65 -7.54
CA GLU A 96 -3.56 -1.21 -7.33
C GLU A 96 -4.98 -0.91 -6.87
N ARG A 97 -6.00 -1.43 -7.57
CA ARG A 97 -7.40 -1.25 -7.16
C ARG A 97 -7.71 -1.86 -5.80
N LEU A 98 -7.11 -2.99 -5.47
CA LEU A 98 -7.26 -3.61 -4.15
C LEU A 98 -6.63 -2.73 -3.06
N GLN A 99 -5.51 -2.10 -3.37
CA GLN A 99 -4.87 -1.13 -2.50
C GLN A 99 -5.74 0.09 -2.24
N GLU A 100 -6.26 0.70 -3.31
CA GLU A 100 -7.15 1.85 -3.23
C GLU A 100 -8.40 1.53 -2.40
N ARG A 101 -9.00 0.35 -2.60
CA ARG A 101 -10.14 -0.11 -1.79
C ARG A 101 -9.77 -0.21 -0.31
N LYS A 102 -8.61 -0.79 0.02
CA LYS A 102 -8.12 -0.88 1.41
C LYS A 102 -7.90 0.51 2.02
N ALA A 103 -7.33 1.45 1.26
CA ALA A 103 -7.13 2.83 1.68
C ALA A 103 -8.47 3.54 1.94
N LYS A 104 -9.44 3.42 1.02
CA LYS A 104 -10.79 3.97 1.18
C LYS A 104 -11.50 3.39 2.40
N ILE A 105 -11.43 2.07 2.62
CA ILE A 105 -12.02 1.44 3.82
C ILE A 105 -11.37 1.97 5.10
N ARG A 106 -10.05 2.21 5.09
CA ARG A 106 -9.34 2.77 6.26
C ARG A 106 -9.82 4.20 6.56
N GLN A 107 -10.01 5.03 5.53
CA GLN A 107 -10.55 6.39 5.67
C GLN A 107 -11.99 6.36 6.18
N LEU A 108 -12.87 5.56 5.57
CA LEU A 108 -14.26 5.41 6.02
C LEU A 108 -14.36 5.01 7.49
N ARG A 109 -13.49 4.10 7.97
CA ARG A 109 -13.44 3.73 9.40
C ARG A 109 -13.08 4.91 10.31
N GLN A 110 -12.21 5.81 9.86
CA GLN A 110 -11.88 7.03 10.59
C GLN A 110 -13.07 7.99 10.59
N ASP A 111 -13.73 8.16 9.45
CA ASP A 111 -14.91 9.02 9.32
C ASP A 111 -16.06 8.55 10.22
N HIS A 112 -16.35 7.24 10.25
CA HIS A 112 -17.35 6.67 11.15
C HIS A 112 -17.07 6.98 12.63
N ARG A 113 -15.80 7.07 13.03
CA ARG A 113 -15.43 7.47 14.39
C ARG A 113 -15.81 8.92 14.65
N HIS A 114 -15.54 9.82 13.71
CA HIS A 114 -15.94 11.23 13.81
C HIS A 114 -17.46 11.40 13.79
N THR A 115 -18.17 10.67 12.93
CA THR A 115 -19.65 10.69 12.89
C THR A 115 -20.25 10.24 14.22
N ARG A 116 -19.70 9.20 14.86
CA ARG A 116 -20.17 8.75 16.19
C ARG A 116 -19.99 9.82 17.26
N ILE A 117 -18.85 10.53 17.25
CA ILE A 117 -18.60 11.62 18.19
C ILE A 117 -19.60 12.76 17.96
N ALA A 118 -19.81 13.16 16.71
CA ALA A 118 -20.78 14.20 16.37
C ALA A 118 -22.21 13.83 16.79
N LEU A 119 -22.60 12.56 16.60
CA LEU A 119 -23.90 12.05 17.02
C LEU A 119 -24.08 12.13 18.55
N TRP A 120 -23.05 11.75 19.32
CA TRP A 120 -23.09 11.87 20.78
C TRP A 120 -23.23 13.32 21.25
N ILE A 121 -22.51 14.25 20.62
CA ILE A 121 -22.61 15.68 20.93
C ILE A 121 -24.04 16.19 20.65
N ALA A 122 -24.61 15.84 19.49
CA ALA A 122 -25.97 16.21 19.14
C ALA A 122 -27.02 15.64 20.12
N ALA A 123 -26.86 14.37 20.52
CA ALA A 123 -27.74 13.72 21.49
C ALA A 123 -27.70 14.41 22.87
N VAL A 124 -26.51 14.78 23.35
CA VAL A 124 -26.35 15.53 24.61
C VAL A 124 -26.99 16.91 24.51
N GLY A 125 -26.80 17.63 23.40
CA GLY A 125 -27.44 18.94 23.19
C GLY A 125 -28.97 18.87 23.22
N LEU A 126 -29.54 17.87 22.54
CA LEU A 126 -30.99 17.59 22.56
C LEU A 126 -31.49 17.28 23.98
N PHE A 127 -30.76 16.43 24.71
CA PHE A 127 -31.12 16.07 26.09
C PHE A 127 -31.13 17.27 27.03
N VAL A 128 -30.09 18.10 27.00
CA VAL A 128 -30.02 19.33 27.82
C VAL A 128 -31.17 20.28 27.49
N THR A 129 -31.49 20.45 26.20
CA THR A 129 -32.59 21.31 25.76
C THR A 129 -33.94 20.81 26.30
N ALA A 130 -34.19 19.51 26.23
CA ALA A 130 -35.41 18.91 26.78
C ALA A 130 -35.50 19.07 28.30
N CYS A 131 -34.41 18.88 29.04
CA CYS A 131 -34.38 19.09 30.50
C CYS A 131 -34.69 20.54 30.87
N LEU A 132 -34.13 21.53 30.16
CA LEU A 132 -34.41 22.94 30.42
C LEU A 132 -35.88 23.29 30.19
N GLN A 133 -36.50 22.75 29.14
CA GLN A 133 -37.93 22.94 28.89
C GLN A 133 -38.81 22.35 29.99
N ILE A 134 -38.47 21.16 30.48
CA ILE A 134 -39.21 20.52 31.58
C ILE A 134 -39.10 21.35 32.87
N VAL A 135 -37.90 21.82 33.21
CA VAL A 135 -37.69 22.66 34.41
C VAL A 135 -38.49 23.96 34.31
N ALA A 136 -38.49 24.61 33.15
CA ALA A 136 -39.25 25.84 32.93
C ALA A 136 -40.76 25.62 33.17
N ILE A 137 -41.32 24.52 32.66
CA ILE A 137 -42.74 24.17 32.85
C ILE A 137 -43.08 23.88 34.33
N VAL A 138 -42.18 23.23 35.08
CA VAL A 138 -42.43 22.91 36.49
C VAL A 138 -42.29 24.13 37.41
N SER A 139 -41.53 25.15 36.99
CA SER A 139 -41.33 26.37 37.76
C SER A 139 -42.44 27.42 37.62
N GLU A 140 -43.34 27.24 36.66
CA GLU A 140 -44.57 28.04 36.49
C GLU A 140 -45.72 27.50 37.35
#